data_AF-A0A183CZS5-F1
#
_entry.id   AF-A0A183CZS5-F1
#
_cell.length_a   1.000
_cell.length_b   1.000
_cell.length_c   1.000
_cell.angle_alpha   90.00
_cell.angle_beta   90.00
_cell.angle_gamma   90.00
#
_symmetry.space_group_name_H-M   'P 1'
#
loop_
_entity.id
_entity.type
_entity.pdbx_description
1 polymer ?
#
loop_
_entity_poly.entity_id
_entity_poly.type
_entity_poly.pdbx_seq_one_letter_code
_entity_poly.pdbx_strand_id
1 'polypeptide(L)'
;MTFDDWIRIGTDIQKAYDWYDGFVVLHGTDTLAYTASALSFMFENLGKPVIITGAQIPVCETRSDGRDNLIGALIFAGSFDIPEVTVYFNNKLLRGNRSLKLDNSGLEAFDSPNMLPLAHMEISIKIMYESIYRSPTIQPFQVHENLCRNIGLLRIFPSISIDLVKKIFF
;
A
#
# COMPACT_ATOMS: atom_id res chain seq x y z
N MET A 1 7.32 -4.37 -10.28
CA MET A 1 6.96 -2.99 -10.65
C MET A 1 8.15 -2.08 -10.44
N THR A 2 8.23 -0.99 -11.21
CA THR A 2 9.28 0.04 -11.16
C THR A 2 8.69 1.42 -10.86
N PHE A 3 9.55 2.45 -10.83
CA PHE A 3 9.13 3.85 -10.66
C PHE A 3 8.09 4.29 -11.68
N ASP A 4 8.23 3.87 -12.94
CA ASP A 4 7.32 4.30 -14.01
C ASP A 4 5.92 3.70 -13.84
N ASP A 5 5.83 2.48 -13.30
CA ASP A 5 4.54 1.86 -12.96
C ASP A 5 3.84 2.62 -11.82
N TRP A 6 4.59 3.08 -10.82
CA TRP A 6 4.05 3.90 -9.73
C TRP A 6 3.56 5.26 -10.21
N ILE A 7 4.34 5.93 -11.07
CA ILE A 7 3.95 7.19 -11.72
C ILE A 7 2.68 6.99 -12.55
N ARG A 8 2.58 5.88 -13.29
CA ARG A 8 1.36 5.57 -14.04
C ARG A 8 0.14 5.43 -13.12
N ILE A 9 0.24 4.65 -12.04
CA ILE A 9 -0.87 4.51 -11.07
C ILE A 9 -1.24 5.87 -10.47
N GLY A 10 -0.25 6.65 -10.05
CA GLY A 10 -0.48 7.95 -9.43
C GLY A 10 -1.16 8.95 -10.37
N THR A 11 -0.69 9.03 -11.62
CA THR A 11 -1.28 9.92 -12.63
C THR A 11 -2.68 9.46 -13.06
N ASP A 12 -2.95 8.16 -13.13
CA ASP A 12 -4.28 7.63 -13.41
C ASP A 12 -5.27 7.99 -12.29
N ILE A 13 -4.87 7.84 -11.02
CA ILE A 13 -5.67 8.29 -9.87
C ILE A 13 -5.88 9.80 -9.91
N GLN A 14 -4.85 10.59 -10.21
CA GLN A 14 -4.96 12.05 -10.29
C GLN A 14 -5.98 12.51 -11.33
N LYS A 15 -5.96 11.91 -12.53
CA LYS A 15 -6.93 12.23 -13.59
C LYS A 15 -8.36 11.89 -13.20
N ALA A 16 -8.54 10.83 -12.43
CA ALA A 16 -9.83 10.35 -11.96
C ALA A 16 -10.26 10.97 -10.63
N TYR A 17 -9.42 11.81 -10.00
CA TYR A 17 -9.54 12.15 -8.59
C TYR A 17 -10.87 12.81 -8.24
N ASP A 18 -11.36 13.72 -9.08
CA ASP A 18 -12.62 14.44 -8.83
C ASP A 18 -13.88 13.62 -9.18
N TRP A 19 -13.72 12.48 -9.86
CA TRP A 19 -14.83 11.68 -10.38
C TRP A 19 -15.24 10.53 -9.45
N TYR A 20 -14.38 10.15 -8.51
CA TYR A 20 -14.59 9.01 -7.61
C TYR A 20 -14.30 9.37 -6.17
N ASP A 21 -14.99 8.73 -5.23
CA ASP A 21 -14.83 8.98 -3.79
C ASP A 21 -13.70 8.17 -3.14
N GLY A 22 -13.24 7.11 -3.82
CA GLY A 22 -12.17 6.22 -3.35
C GLY A 22 -11.62 5.36 -4.48
N PHE A 23 -10.45 4.77 -4.24
CA PHE A 23 -9.71 4.01 -5.23
C PHE A 23 -9.31 2.64 -4.70
N VAL A 24 -9.46 1.60 -5.52
CA VAL A 24 -8.91 0.27 -5.26
C VAL A 24 -7.89 -0.06 -6.34
N VAL A 25 -6.68 -0.42 -5.93
CA VAL A 25 -5.58 -0.80 -6.81
C VAL A 25 -5.30 -2.29 -6.64
N LEU A 26 -5.60 -3.07 -7.68
CA LEU A 26 -5.24 -4.48 -7.74
C LEU A 26 -3.75 -4.64 -8.07
N HIS A 27 -3.05 -5.42 -7.25
CA HIS A 27 -1.60 -5.52 -7.32
C HIS A 27 -1.10 -6.92 -6.93
N GLY A 28 -0.03 -7.40 -7.56
CA GLY A 28 0.63 -8.67 -7.19
C GLY A 28 1.37 -8.58 -5.85
N THR A 29 1.38 -9.64 -5.03
CA THR A 29 1.81 -9.52 -3.64
C THR A 29 3.31 -9.21 -3.46
N ASP A 30 4.17 -9.61 -4.38
CA ASP A 30 5.64 -9.53 -4.24
C ASP A 30 6.19 -8.12 -3.99
N THR A 31 5.64 -7.11 -4.65
CA THR A 31 6.08 -5.70 -4.48
C THR A 31 4.96 -4.79 -3.99
N LEU A 32 3.88 -5.35 -3.45
CA LEU A 32 2.70 -4.59 -3.02
C LEU A 32 3.06 -3.55 -1.94
N ALA A 33 3.80 -3.96 -0.91
CA ALA A 33 4.23 -3.06 0.17
C ALA A 33 5.13 -1.91 -0.34
N TYR A 34 5.98 -2.18 -1.34
CA TYR A 34 6.79 -1.15 -1.99
C TYR A 34 5.93 -0.13 -2.72
N THR A 35 4.96 -0.59 -3.52
CA THR A 35 4.01 0.28 -4.22
C THR A 35 3.16 1.10 -3.24
N ALA A 36 2.66 0.48 -2.17
CA ALA A 36 1.89 1.18 -1.14
C ALA A 36 2.70 2.29 -0.46
N SER A 37 3.97 2.02 -0.18
CA SER A 37 4.89 3.00 0.39
C SER A 37 5.19 4.13 -0.60
N ALA A 38 5.52 3.79 -1.85
CA ALA A 38 5.81 4.79 -2.89
C ALA A 38 4.63 5.73 -3.12
N LEU A 39 3.42 5.20 -3.32
CA LEU A 39 2.22 6.01 -3.51
C LEU A 39 1.91 6.87 -2.28
N SER A 40 2.15 6.35 -1.06
CA SER A 40 1.96 7.15 0.17
C SER A 40 2.83 8.40 0.22
N PHE A 41 4.03 8.39 -0.38
CA PHE A 41 4.89 9.58 -0.46
C PHE A 41 4.60 10.42 -1.70
N MET A 42 4.17 9.80 -2.79
CA MET A 42 3.79 10.51 -4.01
C MET A 42 2.52 11.33 -3.83
N PHE A 43 1.59 10.86 -2.99
CA PHE A 43 0.28 11.45 -2.78
C PHE A 43 0.31 12.49 -1.67
N GLU A 44 0.54 13.74 -2.07
CA GLU A 44 0.50 14.88 -1.17
C GLU A 44 -0.94 15.38 -1.04
N ASN A 45 -1.35 15.68 0.20
CA ASN A 45 -2.72 16.12 0.52
C ASN A 45 -3.80 15.15 0.04
N LEU A 46 -3.53 13.84 0.15
CA LEU A 46 -4.54 12.81 -0.11
C LEU A 46 -5.73 13.02 0.84
N GLY A 47 -6.92 13.04 0.27
CA GLY A 47 -8.19 13.26 0.97
C GLY A 47 -9.22 12.16 0.73
N LYS A 48 -8.84 11.09 0.03
CA LYS A 48 -9.70 9.97 -0.36
C LYS A 48 -8.99 8.64 -0.08
N PRO A 49 -9.72 7.56 0.27
CA PRO A 49 -9.11 6.25 0.48
C PRO A 49 -8.51 5.70 -0.80
N VAL A 50 -7.25 5.26 -0.72
CA VAL A 50 -6.60 4.47 -1.77
C VAL A 50 -6.20 3.14 -1.18
N ILE A 51 -6.84 2.07 -1.63
CA ILE A 51 -6.68 0.74 -1.04
C ILE A 51 -6.01 -0.18 -2.03
N ILE A 52 -4.82 -0.64 -1.68
CA ILE A 52 -4.08 -1.61 -2.48
C ILE A 52 -4.41 -2.99 -1.94
N THR A 53 -4.77 -3.90 -2.84
CA THR A 53 -5.05 -5.29 -2.48
C THR A 53 -4.59 -6.25 -3.57
N GLY A 54 -4.62 -7.53 -3.25
CA GLY A 54 -4.18 -8.60 -4.13
C GLY A 54 -4.69 -9.94 -3.64
N ALA A 55 -4.08 -11.01 -4.13
CA ALA A 55 -4.41 -12.37 -3.72
C ALA A 55 -3.17 -13.26 -3.79
N GLN A 56 -3.08 -14.24 -2.91
CA GLN A 56 -2.09 -15.32 -3.04
C GLN A 56 -2.59 -16.40 -4.01
N ILE A 57 -3.91 -16.58 -4.09
CA ILE A 57 -4.56 -17.55 -4.99
C ILE A 57 -5.37 -16.77 -6.04
N PRO A 58 -5.21 -17.06 -7.34
CA PRO A 58 -5.96 -16.38 -8.40
C PRO A 58 -7.47 -16.36 -8.17
N VAL A 59 -8.13 -15.23 -8.46
CA VAL A 59 -9.56 -14.98 -8.14
C VAL A 59 -10.54 -15.99 -8.77
N CYS A 60 -10.13 -16.61 -9.87
CA CYS A 60 -10.90 -17.64 -10.57
C CYS A 60 -10.96 -18.98 -9.81
N GLU A 61 -10.04 -19.24 -8.89
CA GLU A 61 -9.99 -20.47 -8.11
C GLU A 61 -11.04 -20.47 -7.00
N THR A 62 -11.58 -21.65 -6.69
CA THR A 62 -12.67 -21.80 -5.69
C THR A 62 -12.24 -21.41 -4.28
N ARG A 63 -10.98 -21.64 -3.93
CA ARG A 63 -10.43 -21.36 -2.59
C ARG A 63 -9.68 -20.02 -2.52
N SER A 64 -9.95 -19.11 -3.45
CA SER A 64 -9.22 -17.85 -3.56
C SER A 64 -9.53 -16.88 -2.43
N ASP A 65 -8.47 -16.30 -1.85
CA ASP A 65 -8.53 -15.14 -0.95
C ASP A 65 -8.82 -13.83 -1.70
N GLY A 66 -8.64 -13.81 -3.02
CA GLY A 66 -8.80 -12.62 -3.85
C GLY A 66 -10.21 -12.06 -3.88
N ARG A 67 -11.24 -12.90 -3.73
CA ARG A 67 -12.64 -12.44 -3.68
C ARG A 67 -12.90 -11.64 -2.41
N ASP A 68 -12.53 -12.19 -1.27
CA ASP A 68 -12.73 -11.56 0.05
C ASP A 68 -11.87 -10.30 0.17
N ASN A 69 -10.62 -10.36 -0.29
CA ASN A 69 -9.73 -9.20 -0.35
C ASN A 69 -10.29 -8.06 -1.21
N LEU A 70 -10.80 -8.36 -2.41
CA LEU A 70 -11.40 -7.35 -3.29
C LEU A 70 -12.68 -6.75 -2.68
N ILE A 71 -13.58 -7.60 -2.16
CA ILE A 71 -14.83 -7.12 -1.54
C ILE A 71 -14.52 -6.22 -0.35
N GLY A 72 -13.62 -6.64 0.55
CA GLY A 72 -13.24 -5.82 1.70
C GLY A 72 -12.58 -4.50 1.29
N ALA A 73 -11.71 -4.51 0.28
CA ALA A 73 -11.12 -3.28 -0.26
C ALA A 73 -12.18 -2.33 -0.84
N LEU A 74 -13.18 -2.84 -1.56
CA LEU A 74 -14.29 -2.01 -2.07
C LEU A 74 -15.15 -1.44 -0.93
N ILE A 75 -15.43 -2.23 0.11
CA ILE A 75 -16.16 -1.78 1.29
C ILE A 75 -15.42 -0.62 1.97
N PHE A 76 -14.12 -0.77 2.20
CA PHE A 76 -13.32 0.29 2.82
C PHE A 76 -13.22 1.54 1.95
N ALA A 77 -13.05 1.39 0.64
CA ALA A 77 -12.93 2.52 -0.28
C ALA A 77 -14.26 3.28 -0.46
N GLY A 78 -15.40 2.59 -0.40
CA GLY A 78 -16.71 3.20 -0.64
C GLY A 78 -17.47 3.65 0.61
N SER A 79 -17.15 3.09 1.79
CA SER A 79 -17.96 3.30 3.00
C SER A 79 -17.26 4.11 4.09
N PHE A 80 -15.94 4.32 4.00
CA PHE A 80 -15.16 4.91 5.09
C PHE A 80 -14.22 6.01 4.61
N ASP A 81 -14.22 7.11 5.34
CA ASP A 81 -13.32 8.25 5.13
C ASP A 81 -11.96 8.00 5.80
N ILE A 82 -11.07 7.33 5.07
CA ILE A 82 -9.71 7.01 5.48
C ILE A 82 -8.76 7.58 4.42
N PRO A 83 -8.30 8.85 4.54
CA PRO A 83 -7.56 9.56 3.50
C PRO A 83 -6.08 9.14 3.42
N GLU A 84 -5.84 7.84 3.27
CA GLU A 84 -4.51 7.23 3.26
C GLU A 84 -4.36 6.19 2.16
N VAL A 85 -3.11 5.96 1.76
CA VAL A 85 -2.76 4.75 1.00
C VAL A 85 -2.66 3.60 1.99
N THR A 86 -3.51 2.60 1.81
CA THR A 86 -3.65 1.44 2.70
C THR A 86 -3.46 0.14 1.95
N VAL A 87 -3.15 -0.92 2.69
CA VAL A 87 -3.11 -2.29 2.19
C VAL A 87 -4.20 -3.07 2.88
N TYR A 88 -5.12 -3.65 2.11
CA TYR A 88 -6.15 -4.52 2.64
C TYR A 88 -5.84 -5.98 2.30
N PHE A 89 -5.67 -6.82 3.34
CA PHE A 89 -5.37 -8.24 3.19
C PHE A 89 -5.84 -9.01 4.42
N ASN A 90 -6.46 -10.17 4.21
CA ASN A 90 -6.85 -11.10 5.28
C ASN A 90 -7.54 -10.39 6.47
N ASN A 91 -8.64 -9.69 6.18
CA ASN A 91 -9.46 -8.98 7.16
C ASN A 91 -8.77 -7.83 7.92
N LYS A 92 -7.56 -7.40 7.52
CA LYS A 92 -6.84 -6.27 8.12
C LYS A 92 -6.67 -5.15 7.12
N LEU A 93 -6.92 -3.91 7.55
CA LEU A 93 -6.55 -2.70 6.83
C LEU A 93 -5.29 -2.13 7.45
N LEU A 94 -4.18 -2.16 6.73
CA LEU A 94 -2.87 -1.70 7.17
C LEU A 94 -2.54 -0.35 6.55
N ARG A 95 -1.83 0.52 7.27
CA ARG A 95 -1.22 1.72 6.68
C ARG A 95 -0.17 1.28 5.65
N GLY A 96 -0.26 1.77 4.42
CA GLY A 96 0.54 1.28 3.29
C GLY A 96 2.05 1.35 3.54
N ASN A 97 2.53 2.51 4.00
CA ASN A 97 3.94 2.75 4.33
C ASN A 97 4.44 2.08 5.63
N ARG A 98 3.58 1.32 6.33
CA ARG A 98 3.94 0.49 7.49
C ARG A 98 3.80 -1.01 7.23
N SER A 99 3.24 -1.38 6.08
CA SER A 99 3.01 -2.78 5.71
C SER A 99 4.28 -3.47 5.24
N LEU A 100 4.38 -4.77 5.50
CA LEU A 100 5.45 -5.65 5.02
C LEU A 100 4.84 -7.00 4.62
N LYS A 101 5.37 -7.62 3.56
CA LYS A 101 5.08 -9.01 3.24
C LYS A 101 5.88 -9.91 4.19
N LEU A 102 5.19 -10.62 5.08
CA LEU A 102 5.81 -11.52 6.07
C LEU A 102 5.79 -12.98 5.63
N ASP A 103 4.80 -13.38 4.83
CA ASP A 103 4.61 -14.76 4.40
C ASP A 103 4.41 -14.84 2.88
N ASN A 104 5.05 -15.84 2.26
CA ASN A 104 4.96 -16.12 0.84
C ASN A 104 3.96 -17.23 0.50
N SER A 105 3.51 -18.01 1.48
CA SER A 105 2.63 -19.17 1.30
C SER A 105 1.30 -19.03 2.05
N GLY A 106 1.32 -18.42 3.24
CA GLY A 106 0.13 -18.16 4.04
C GLY A 106 -0.79 -17.10 3.43
N LEU A 107 -2.08 -17.19 3.78
CA LEU A 107 -3.09 -16.16 3.44
C LEU A 107 -2.89 -14.88 4.26
N GLU A 108 -2.31 -14.98 5.46
CA GLU A 108 -1.88 -13.85 6.27
C GLU A 108 -0.54 -13.27 5.76
N ALA A 109 -0.49 -12.94 4.47
CA ALA A 109 0.75 -12.59 3.78
C ALA A 109 1.36 -11.25 4.24
N PHE A 110 0.53 -10.32 4.73
CA PHE A 110 0.93 -8.98 5.11
C PHE A 110 0.65 -8.66 6.57
N ASP A 111 1.55 -7.88 7.15
CA ASP A 111 1.35 -7.31 8.48
C ASP A 111 2.09 -5.97 8.66
N SER A 112 1.88 -5.33 9.81
CA SER A 112 2.51 -4.06 10.17
C SER A 112 3.22 -4.20 11.53
N PRO A 113 4.51 -4.60 11.55
CA PRO A 113 5.20 -4.98 12.80
C PRO A 113 5.30 -3.87 13.85
N ASN A 114 5.34 -2.61 13.41
CA ASN A 114 5.62 -1.45 14.28
C ASN A 114 4.42 -0.49 14.40
N MET A 115 3.24 -0.89 13.92
CA MET A 115 2.02 -0.08 14.01
C MET A 115 0.80 -0.99 13.92
N LEU A 116 -0.20 -0.79 14.77
CA LEU A 116 -1.44 -1.58 14.73
C LEU A 116 -2.22 -1.34 13.41
N PRO A 117 -2.98 -2.34 12.91
CA PRO A 117 -3.84 -2.18 11.73
C PRO A 117 -4.88 -1.07 11.92
N LEU A 118 -5.06 -0.18 10.94
CA LEU A 118 -6.04 0.90 10.99
C LEU A 118 -7.49 0.40 11.16
N ALA A 119 -7.78 -0.80 10.65
CA ALA A 119 -9.07 -1.45 10.84
C ALA A 119 -8.99 -2.98 10.79
N HIS A 120 -9.98 -3.61 11.41
CA HIS A 120 -10.23 -5.05 11.35
C HIS A 120 -11.65 -5.32 10.83
N MET A 121 -11.75 -6.22 9.85
CA MET A 121 -13.02 -6.70 9.31
C MET A 121 -13.43 -7.99 10.04
N GLU A 122 -14.07 -7.82 11.19
CA GLU A 122 -14.70 -8.91 11.93
C GLU A 122 -16.20 -8.98 11.60
N ILE A 123 -17.02 -9.60 12.48
CA ILE A 123 -18.50 -9.54 12.39
C ILE A 123 -18.97 -8.07 12.29
N SER A 124 -18.33 -7.19 13.07
CA SER A 124 -18.45 -5.74 12.95
C SER A 124 -17.12 -5.16 12.52
N ILE A 125 -17.13 -4.19 11.61
CA ILE A 125 -15.93 -3.47 11.20
C ILE A 125 -15.46 -2.58 12.36
N LYS A 126 -14.23 -2.78 12.82
CA LYS A 126 -13.59 -1.98 13.87
C LYS A 126 -12.53 -1.08 13.25
N ILE A 127 -12.65 0.23 13.43
CA ILE A 127 -11.71 1.23 12.89
C ILE A 127 -11.09 1.99 14.06
N MET A 128 -9.77 2.16 14.02
CA MET A 128 -9.02 2.97 14.98
C MET A 128 -8.85 4.39 14.45
N TYR A 129 -9.90 5.21 14.56
CA TYR A 129 -9.92 6.57 14.02
C TYR A 129 -8.81 7.46 14.55
N GLU A 130 -8.37 7.22 15.79
CA GLU A 130 -7.28 7.96 16.46
C GLU A 130 -5.92 7.71 15.78
N SER A 131 -5.78 6.60 15.07
CA SER A 131 -4.56 6.25 14.33
C SER A 131 -4.53 6.82 12.91
N ILE A 132 -5.68 7.27 12.39
CA ILE A 132 -5.82 7.77 11.02
C ILE A 132 -5.22 9.17 10.93
N TYR A 133 -4.30 9.36 9.99
CA TYR A 133 -3.73 10.67 9.73
C TYR A 133 -4.73 11.51 8.91
N ARG A 134 -4.93 12.74 9.36
CA ARG A 134 -5.71 13.75 8.63
C ARG A 134 -4.87 14.99 8.52
N SER A 135 -4.69 15.49 7.29
CA SER A 135 -3.99 16.75 7.09
C SER A 135 -4.75 17.89 7.79
N PRO A 136 -4.09 18.72 8.61
CA PRO A 136 -4.72 19.88 9.23
C PRO A 136 -4.93 21.02 8.22
N THR A 137 -4.29 20.94 7.06
CA THR A 137 -4.36 21.94 6.00
C THR A 137 -5.25 21.46 4.85
N ILE A 138 -6.14 22.33 4.40
CA ILE A 138 -6.91 22.12 3.17
C ILE A 138 -6.04 22.59 2.01
N GLN A 139 -5.49 21.64 1.28
CA GLN A 139 -4.69 21.86 0.08
C GLN A 139 -5.16 20.90 -1.01
N PRO A 140 -5.04 21.27 -2.30
CA PRO A 140 -5.40 20.38 -3.39
C PRO A 140 -4.51 19.13 -3.39
N PHE A 141 -5.10 18.00 -3.76
CA PHE A 141 -4.37 16.75 -3.98
C PHE A 141 -3.31 16.94 -5.09
N GLN A 142 -2.09 16.51 -4.81
CA GLN A 142 -0.96 16.59 -5.74
C GLN A 142 -0.25 15.25 -5.82
N VAL A 143 0.28 14.93 -7.01
CA VAL A 143 1.07 13.74 -7.24
C VAL A 143 2.51 14.13 -7.59
N HIS A 144 3.46 13.66 -6.80
CA HIS A 144 4.88 13.85 -7.07
C HIS A 144 5.41 12.77 -8.04
N GLU A 145 5.60 13.15 -9.30
CA GLU A 145 6.10 12.25 -10.35
C GLU A 145 7.64 12.20 -10.42
N ASN A 146 8.32 13.21 -9.89
CA ASN A 146 9.78 13.30 -9.94
C ASN A 146 10.43 12.46 -8.84
N LEU A 147 10.59 11.16 -9.10
CA LEU A 147 11.22 10.21 -8.18
C LEU A 147 12.73 10.11 -8.44
N CYS A 148 13.53 10.16 -7.38
CA CYS A 148 14.96 9.87 -7.49
C CYS A 148 15.16 8.39 -7.85
N ARG A 149 15.66 8.14 -9.07
CA ARG A 149 15.94 6.78 -9.56
C ARG A 149 17.29 6.23 -9.11
N ASN A 150 18.20 7.10 -8.66
CA ASN A 150 19.52 6.71 -8.16
C ASN A 150 19.44 6.33 -6.67
N ILE A 151 18.72 5.26 -6.37
CA ILE A 151 18.57 4.71 -5.03
C ILE A 151 18.91 3.21 -5.03
N GLY A 152 19.48 2.73 -3.94
CA GLY A 152 19.82 1.32 -3.76
C GLY A 152 19.58 0.88 -2.32
N LEU A 153 19.29 -0.41 -2.14
CA LEU A 153 19.14 -1.04 -0.84
C LEU A 153 20.30 -2.02 -0.62
N LEU A 154 21.20 -1.68 0.32
CA LEU A 154 22.25 -2.60 0.75
C LEU A 154 21.82 -3.29 2.05
N ARG A 155 21.62 -4.60 1.97
CA ARG A 155 21.46 -5.44 3.17
C ARG A 155 22.84 -5.84 3.69
N ILE A 156 23.14 -5.50 4.95
CA ILE A 156 24.36 -5.92 5.63
C ILE A 156 24.17 -7.37 6.11
N PHE A 157 25.23 -8.18 5.98
CA PHE A 157 25.28 -9.56 6.45
C PHE A 157 26.69 -9.89 6.97
N PRO A 158 26.85 -10.92 7.82
CA PRO A 158 28.16 -11.30 8.34
C PRO A 158 29.17 -11.55 7.21
N SER A 159 30.39 -11.05 7.38
CA SER A 159 31.50 -11.15 6.40
C SER A 159 31.33 -10.35 5.10
N ILE A 160 30.40 -9.38 5.05
CA ILE A 160 30.39 -8.42 3.94
C ILE A 160 31.72 -7.65 3.89
N SER A 161 32.40 -7.69 2.74
CA SER A 161 33.70 -7.03 2.59
C SER A 161 33.54 -5.52 2.34
N ILE A 162 34.48 -4.72 2.86
CA ILE A 162 34.52 -3.28 2.61
C ILE A 162 34.64 -3.00 1.10
N ASP A 163 35.40 -3.83 0.36
CA ASP A 163 35.56 -3.67 -1.08
C ASP A 163 34.26 -3.90 -1.85
N LEU A 164 33.41 -4.84 -1.41
CA LEU A 164 32.08 -5.03 -1.97
C LEU A 164 31.19 -3.81 -1.72
N VAL A 165 31.19 -3.27 -0.50
CA VAL A 165 30.43 -2.06 -0.17
C VAL A 165 30.92 -0.89 -1.02
N LYS A 166 32.24 -0.75 -1.21
CA LYS A 166 32.80 0.33 -2.03
C LYS A 166 32.28 0.27 -3.47
N LYS A 167 32.31 -0.90 -4.11
CA LYS A 167 31.81 -1.09 -5.49
C LYS A 167 30.33 -0.78 -5.69
N ILE A 168 29.53 -0.78 -4.63
CA ILE A 168 28.10 -0.47 -4.69
C ILE A 168 27.86 1.05 -4.61
N PHE A 169 28.73 1.81 -3.93
CA PHE A 169 28.51 3.22 -3.61
C PHE A 169 29.56 4.21 -4.16
N PHE A 170 30.71 3.72 -4.64
CA PHE A 170 31.84 4.51 -5.15
C PHE A 170 32.34 3.92 -6.47
#